data_AF-A0ABD1VHP6-F1
#
_entry.id   AF-A0ABD1VHP6-F1
#
_cell.length_a   1.000
_cell.length_b   1.000
_cell.length_c   1.000
_cell.angle_alpha   90.00
_cell.angle_beta   90.00
_cell.angle_gamma   90.00
#
_symmetry.space_group_name_H-M   'P 1'
#
loop_
_entity.id
_entity.type
_entity.pdbx_description
1 polymer ?
#
loop_
_entity_poly.entity_id
_entity_poly.type
_entity_poly.pdbx_seq_one_letter_code
_entity_poly.pdbx_strand_id
1 'polypeptide(L)'
;MDGVPIMEDGFSAAQLFNQGYSYAYDDVIFIPHYIDFPTDAVSLSTKLSCCVALATPCVASPMDTVTESSMAIAMASLGVIGIVHSNNTLSHQASLVRLAKSHKIPFKHGLIFKSPSDSIIFADEFSSSP
;
A
#
# COMPACT_ATOMS: atom_id res chain seq x y z
N MET A 1 25.63 41.86 -4.88
CA MET A 1 25.84 41.15 -6.15
C MET A 1 25.00 39.89 -6.08
N ASP A 2 23.84 39.74 -6.71
CA ASP A 2 23.03 40.64 -7.50
C ASP A 2 21.57 40.25 -7.24
N GLY A 3 20.71 41.24 -7.02
CA GLY A 3 19.28 41.06 -6.89
C GLY A 3 18.68 40.72 -8.24
N VAL A 4 18.85 39.47 -8.68
CA VAL A 4 18.10 38.92 -9.80
C VAL A 4 16.63 38.92 -9.36
N PRO A 5 15.73 39.66 -10.03
CA PRO A 5 14.31 39.55 -9.73
C PRO A 5 13.93 38.09 -9.98
N ILE A 6 13.36 37.44 -8.96
CA ILE A 6 12.76 36.12 -9.14
C ILE A 6 11.63 36.35 -10.14
N MET A 7 11.87 35.98 -11.39
CA MET A 7 10.83 35.98 -12.42
C MET A 7 9.87 34.88 -11.97
N GLU A 8 8.74 35.28 -11.38
CA GLU A 8 7.64 34.34 -11.11
C GLU A 8 7.07 33.94 -12.48
N ASP A 9 7.63 32.87 -13.03
CA ASP A 9 7.05 32.16 -14.16
C ASP A 9 6.12 31.06 -13.62
N GLY A 10 4.93 30.95 -14.21
CA GLY A 10 3.89 30.00 -13.81
C GLY A 10 2.85 30.50 -12.80
N PHE A 11 2.00 29.57 -12.36
CA PHE A 11 0.94 29.81 -11.38
C PHE A 11 1.18 28.96 -10.12
N SER A 12 0.96 29.54 -8.94
CA SER A 12 0.86 28.75 -7.71
C SER A 12 -0.38 27.85 -7.73
N ALA A 13 -0.34 26.73 -7.01
CA ALA A 13 -1.50 25.83 -6.90
C ALA A 13 -2.75 26.55 -6.39
N ALA A 14 -2.59 27.46 -5.43
CA ALA A 14 -3.70 28.26 -4.90
C ALA A 14 -4.30 29.19 -5.97
N GLN A 15 -3.46 29.85 -6.77
CA GLN A 15 -3.95 30.69 -7.87
C GLN A 15 -4.58 29.88 -8.99
N LEU A 16 -4.07 28.68 -9.28
CA LEU A 16 -4.58 27.83 -10.35
C LEU A 16 -5.95 27.21 -9.99
N PHE A 17 -6.07 26.60 -8.80
CA PHE A 17 -7.25 25.86 -8.39
C PHE A 17 -8.40 26.74 -7.83
N ASN A 18 -8.16 28.02 -7.52
CA ASN A 18 -9.21 28.94 -7.04
C ASN A 18 -9.93 29.72 -8.16
N GLN A 19 -9.69 29.40 -9.44
CA GLN A 19 -10.28 30.14 -10.58
C GLN A 19 -11.70 29.69 -10.93
N GLY A 20 -12.21 28.62 -10.31
CA GLY A 20 -13.53 28.07 -10.61
C GLY A 20 -13.56 27.11 -11.81
N TYR A 21 -12.41 26.75 -12.36
CA TYR A 21 -12.26 25.68 -13.35
C TYR A 21 -11.89 24.36 -12.69
N SER A 22 -12.30 23.25 -13.32
CA SER A 22 -11.87 21.89 -12.95
C SER A 22 -10.77 21.45 -13.90
N TYR A 23 -9.73 20.82 -13.36
CA TYR A 23 -8.58 20.33 -14.11
C TYR A 23 -8.43 18.82 -13.90
N ALA A 24 -8.06 18.10 -14.96
CA ALA A 24 -7.56 16.74 -14.92
C ALA A 24 -6.02 16.73 -14.92
N TYR A 25 -5.42 15.55 -14.79
CA TYR A 25 -3.95 15.42 -14.76
C TYR A 25 -3.27 15.89 -16.04
N ASP A 26 -3.92 15.72 -17.20
CA ASP A 26 -3.37 16.11 -18.50
C ASP A 26 -3.46 17.63 -18.76
N ASP A 27 -4.21 18.38 -17.93
CA ASP A 27 -4.41 19.82 -18.11
C ASP A 27 -3.29 20.66 -17.45
N VAL A 28 -2.43 20.03 -16.65
CA VAL A 28 -1.42 20.73 -15.84
C VAL A 28 -0.04 20.09 -15.98
N ILE A 29 0.99 20.92 -15.87
CA ILE A 29 2.38 20.48 -15.85
C ILE A 29 3.15 21.16 -14.72
N PHE A 30 4.21 20.52 -14.23
CA PHE A 30 5.13 21.12 -13.28
C PHE A 30 6.25 21.85 -14.02
N ILE A 31 6.56 23.07 -13.59
CA ILE A 31 7.74 23.79 -14.04
C ILE A 31 8.96 23.21 -13.30
N PRO A 32 10.00 22.75 -14.00
CA PRO A 32 11.18 22.19 -13.36
C PRO A 32 11.99 23.27 -12.63
N HIS A 33 12.68 22.87 -11.57
CA HIS A 33 13.55 23.73 -10.78
C HIS A 33 14.97 23.14 -10.65
N TYR A 34 15.84 23.87 -9.98
CA TYR A 34 17.21 23.47 -9.70
C TYR A 34 17.28 22.18 -8.85
N ILE A 35 18.24 21.31 -9.15
CA ILE A 35 18.47 20.03 -8.48
C ILE A 35 19.96 19.93 -8.14
N ASP A 36 20.29 19.63 -6.88
CA ASP A 36 21.66 19.43 -6.37
C ASP A 36 21.86 18.09 -5.66
N PHE A 37 20.90 17.17 -5.77
CA PHE A 37 20.93 15.85 -5.15
C PHE A 37 20.62 14.74 -6.17
N PRO A 38 21.06 13.49 -5.90
CA PRO A 38 20.74 12.35 -6.76
C PRO A 38 19.32 11.81 -6.47
N THR A 39 18.73 11.13 -7.45
CA THR A 39 17.31 10.70 -7.41
C THR A 39 16.99 9.71 -6.29
N ASP A 40 17.95 8.89 -5.86
CA ASP A 40 17.81 7.90 -4.79
C ASP A 40 17.79 8.51 -3.39
N ALA A 41 18.22 9.77 -3.25
CA ALA A 41 18.10 10.52 -2.00
C ALA A 41 16.66 11.02 -1.73
N VAL A 42 15.75 10.93 -2.71
CA VAL A 42 14.36 11.38 -2.57
C VAL A 42 13.56 10.40 -1.71
N SER A 43 12.97 10.90 -0.62
CA SER A 43 12.10 10.09 0.23
C SER A 43 10.68 10.00 -0.34
N LEU A 44 10.21 8.77 -0.55
CA LEU A 44 8.82 8.45 -0.92
C LEU A 44 7.95 8.09 0.29
N SER A 45 8.47 8.25 1.51
CA SER A 45 7.74 7.87 2.72
C SER A 45 6.53 8.76 2.91
N THR A 46 5.36 8.16 3.15
CA THR A 46 4.09 8.88 3.31
C THR A 46 3.23 8.24 4.41
N LYS A 47 2.10 8.87 4.72
CA LYS A 47 1.10 8.35 5.66
C LYS A 47 -0.23 8.19 4.95
N LEU A 48 -0.78 6.97 5.00
CA LEU A 48 -2.14 6.71 4.52
C LEU A 48 -3.18 7.20 5.54
N SER A 49 -2.88 7.06 6.83
CA SER A 49 -3.72 7.54 7.93
C SER A 49 -2.84 7.96 9.11
N CYS A 50 -3.43 8.50 10.18
CA CYS A 50 -2.71 8.94 11.38
C CYS A 50 -1.76 7.86 11.95
N CYS A 51 -2.14 6.58 11.81
CA CYS A 51 -1.42 5.45 12.40
C CYS A 51 -0.75 4.54 11.36
N VAL A 52 -0.90 4.80 10.06
CA VAL A 52 -0.40 3.92 9.00
C VAL A 52 0.59 4.68 8.12
N ALA A 53 1.87 4.40 8.32
CA ALA A 53 2.96 4.88 7.47
C ALA A 53 3.26 3.88 6.34
N LEU A 54 3.62 4.39 5.18
CA LEU A 54 4.03 3.62 4.00
C LEU A 54 5.42 4.08 3.55
N ALA A 55 6.24 3.15 3.05
CA ALA A 55 7.55 3.48 2.49
C ALA A 55 7.46 4.14 1.11
N THR A 56 6.33 3.94 0.40
CA THR A 56 6.07 4.45 -0.95
C THR A 56 4.57 4.76 -1.08
N PRO A 57 4.16 5.82 -1.81
CA PRO A 57 2.76 6.26 -1.86
C PRO A 57 1.93 5.42 -2.86
N CYS A 58 1.94 4.10 -2.71
CA CYS A 58 1.15 3.19 -3.55
C CYS A 58 0.17 2.38 -2.71
N VAL A 59 -1.04 2.22 -3.22
CA VAL A 59 -2.12 1.44 -2.57
C VAL A 59 -2.82 0.61 -3.64
N ALA A 60 -2.99 -0.70 -3.41
CA ALA A 60 -3.76 -1.53 -4.33
C ALA A 60 -5.26 -1.32 -4.12
N SER A 61 -5.98 -1.15 -5.22
CA SER A 61 -7.41 -0.86 -5.24
C SER A 61 -8.24 -2.01 -4.64
N PRO A 62 -9.31 -1.72 -3.86
CA PRO A 62 -10.20 -2.73 -3.28
C PRO A 62 -11.19 -3.31 -4.29
N MET A 63 -10.67 -3.96 -5.33
CA MET A 63 -11.44 -4.62 -6.39
C MET A 63 -11.20 -6.13 -6.36
N ASP A 64 -12.24 -6.90 -6.66
CA ASP A 64 -12.18 -8.38 -6.75
C ASP A 64 -11.15 -8.89 -7.75
N THR A 65 -11.02 -8.19 -8.88
CA THR A 65 -10.03 -8.48 -9.92
C THR A 65 -8.61 -8.05 -9.58
N VAL A 66 -8.41 -7.31 -8.48
CA VAL A 66 -7.12 -6.69 -8.16
C VAL A 66 -6.55 -7.21 -6.85
N THR A 67 -7.32 -7.18 -5.76
CA THR A 67 -6.77 -7.33 -4.40
C THR A 67 -7.45 -8.41 -3.59
N GLU A 68 -6.91 -9.62 -3.68
CA GLU A 68 -7.11 -10.70 -2.70
C GLU A 68 -5.85 -10.87 -1.81
N SER A 69 -5.76 -11.97 -1.06
CA SER A 69 -4.67 -12.20 -0.10
C SER A 69 -3.27 -12.13 -0.72
N SER A 70 -3.08 -12.70 -1.91
CA SER A 70 -1.78 -12.75 -2.58
C SER A 70 -1.26 -11.35 -2.92
N MET A 71 -2.11 -10.50 -3.48
CA MET A 71 -1.80 -9.10 -3.79
C MET A 71 -1.51 -8.31 -2.49
N ALA A 72 -2.33 -8.48 -1.45
CA ALA A 72 -2.11 -7.80 -0.18
C ALA A 72 -0.75 -8.16 0.45
N ILE A 73 -0.34 -9.43 0.37
CA ILE A 73 0.97 -9.91 0.85
C ILE A 73 2.12 -9.31 0.02
N ALA A 74 1.99 -9.31 -1.31
CA ALA A 74 3.00 -8.76 -2.20
C ALA A 74 3.21 -7.26 -1.95
N MET A 75 2.12 -6.50 -1.86
CA MET A 75 2.14 -5.07 -1.53
C MET A 75 2.80 -4.80 -0.17
N ALA A 76 2.40 -5.54 0.87
CA ALA A 76 3.02 -5.43 2.19
C ALA A 76 4.50 -5.83 2.20
N SER A 77 4.94 -6.66 1.26
CA SER A 77 6.35 -7.05 1.11
C SER A 77 7.21 -5.94 0.52
N LEU A 78 6.63 -5.08 -0.31
CA LEU A 78 7.27 -3.90 -0.89
C LEU A 78 7.21 -2.65 0.02
N GLY A 79 6.64 -2.77 1.23
CA GLY A 79 6.48 -1.63 2.15
C GLY A 79 5.30 -0.72 1.80
N VAL A 80 4.38 -1.22 0.97
CA VAL A 80 3.11 -0.58 0.59
C VAL A 80 1.93 -1.39 1.13
N ILE A 81 0.69 -1.08 0.72
CA ILE A 81 -0.51 -1.71 1.29
C ILE A 81 -1.51 -2.11 0.21
N GLY A 82 -2.19 -3.24 0.41
CA GLY A 82 -3.34 -3.64 -0.38
C GLY A 82 -4.62 -3.68 0.47
N ILE A 83 -5.72 -3.21 -0.10
CA ILE A 83 -7.04 -3.23 0.54
C ILE A 83 -7.87 -4.34 -0.09
N VAL A 84 -8.28 -5.34 0.71
CA VAL A 84 -9.11 -6.43 0.22
C VAL A 84 -10.51 -5.92 -0.10
N HIS A 85 -11.02 -6.26 -1.29
CA HIS A 85 -12.36 -5.86 -1.73
C HIS A 85 -13.49 -6.40 -0.84
N SER A 86 -14.66 -5.76 -0.92
CA SER A 86 -15.87 -6.12 -0.14
C SER A 86 -16.87 -6.98 -0.90
N ASN A 87 -16.59 -7.34 -2.16
CA ASN A 87 -17.41 -8.25 -2.96
C ASN A 87 -17.21 -9.72 -2.52
N ASN A 88 -17.44 -10.00 -1.24
CA ASN A 88 -17.19 -11.27 -0.56
C ASN A 88 -18.24 -11.48 0.54
N THR A 89 -18.45 -12.73 0.95
CA THR A 89 -19.10 -12.98 2.24
C THR A 89 -18.18 -12.50 3.37
N LEU A 90 -18.75 -12.09 4.51
CA LEU A 90 -17.97 -11.63 5.67
C LEU A 90 -16.93 -12.67 6.12
N SER A 91 -17.31 -13.95 6.10
CA SER A 91 -16.41 -15.06 6.46
C SER A 91 -15.26 -15.21 5.46
N HIS A 92 -15.53 -15.08 4.16
CA HIS A 92 -14.50 -15.17 3.13
C HIS A 92 -13.54 -13.98 3.18
N GLN A 93 -14.04 -12.76 3.35
CA GLN A 93 -13.16 -11.60 3.49
C GLN A 93 -12.25 -11.73 4.72
N ALA A 94 -12.80 -12.20 5.85
CA ALA A 94 -12.01 -12.44 7.05
C ALA A 94 -10.93 -13.52 6.85
N SER A 95 -11.22 -14.60 6.10
CA SER A 95 -10.22 -15.62 5.79
C SER A 95 -9.11 -15.07 4.91
N LEU A 96 -9.43 -14.23 3.92
CA LEU A 96 -8.45 -13.57 3.06
C LEU A 96 -7.51 -12.66 3.86
N VAL A 97 -8.07 -11.85 4.77
CA VAL A 97 -7.28 -10.97 5.65
C VAL A 97 -6.41 -11.79 6.61
N ARG A 98 -6.95 -12.88 7.18
CA ARG A 98 -6.19 -13.76 8.08
C ARG A 98 -5.00 -14.39 7.38
N LEU A 99 -5.20 -14.87 6.14
CA LEU A 99 -4.13 -15.43 5.30
C LEU A 99 -3.06 -14.37 4.99
N ALA A 100 -3.47 -13.14 4.67
CA ALA A 100 -2.52 -12.06 4.39
C ALA A 100 -1.67 -11.68 5.63
N LYS A 101 -2.26 -11.73 6.82
CA LYS A 101 -1.58 -11.41 8.08
C LYS A 101 -0.67 -12.53 8.58
N SER A 102 -0.94 -13.79 8.27
CA SER A 102 -0.11 -14.92 8.74
C SER A 102 1.25 -15.01 8.05
N HIS A 103 1.39 -14.47 6.84
CA HIS A 103 2.55 -14.70 5.97
C HIS A 103 3.89 -14.09 6.46
N LYS A 104 3.88 -13.14 7.39
CA LYS A 104 5.08 -12.37 7.79
C LYS A 104 5.38 -12.37 9.29
N ILE A 105 4.76 -13.24 10.08
CA ILE A 105 5.03 -13.31 11.52
C ILE A 105 6.21 -14.27 11.74
N PRO A 106 7.35 -13.82 12.31
CA PRO A 106 8.49 -14.71 12.61
C PRO A 106 8.15 -15.80 13.63
N PHE A 107 7.03 -15.66 14.34
CA PHE A 107 6.44 -16.65 15.22
C PHE A 107 5.15 -17.20 14.59
N LYS A 108 5.13 -18.51 14.33
CA LYS A 108 3.93 -19.20 13.84
C LYS A 108 2.83 -19.16 14.91
N HIS A 109 1.81 -18.35 14.69
CA HIS A 109 0.60 -18.30 15.52
C HIS A 109 -0.44 -19.28 14.96
N GLY A 110 -1.11 -20.03 15.84
CA GLY A 110 -2.17 -20.97 15.44
C GLY A 110 -1.65 -22.33 14.96
N LEU A 111 -0.63 -22.86 15.63
CA LEU A 111 -0.17 -24.24 15.41
C LEU A 111 -1.33 -25.22 15.63
N ILE A 112 -1.43 -26.22 14.74
CA ILE A 112 -2.38 -27.31 14.90
C ILE A 112 -1.83 -28.25 15.97
N PHE A 113 -2.51 -28.29 17.12
CA PHE A 113 -2.22 -29.26 18.17
C PHE A 113 -3.17 -30.45 18.04
N LYS A 114 -2.61 -31.66 18.14
CA LYS A 114 -3.36 -32.92 18.22
C LYS A 114 -3.19 -33.51 19.62
N SER A 115 -4.24 -34.14 20.13
CA SER A 115 -4.20 -34.83 21.41
C SER A 115 -3.48 -36.18 21.23
N PRO A 116 -2.87 -36.76 22.30
CA PRO A 116 -2.23 -38.08 22.21
C PRO A 116 -3.18 -39.21 21.75
N SER A 117 -4.49 -39.00 21.88
CA SER A 117 -5.54 -39.93 21.45
C SER A 117 -5.95 -39.76 19.99
N ASP A 118 -5.51 -38.70 19.30
CA ASP A 118 -5.84 -38.46 17.90
C ASP A 118 -4.98 -39.37 17.00
N SER A 119 -5.63 -40.07 16.06
CA SER A 119 -4.93 -40.84 15.03
C SER A 119 -4.66 -39.95 13.82
N ILE A 120 -3.40 -39.85 13.40
CA ILE A 120 -3.01 -39.12 12.19
C ILE A 120 -3.23 -40.05 11.00
N ILE A 121 -4.28 -39.79 10.22
CA ILE A 121 -4.62 -40.63 9.05
C ILE A 121 -3.83 -40.18 7.82
N PHE A 122 -3.55 -38.87 7.70
CA PHE A 122 -2.83 -38.28 6.57
C PHE A 122 -1.85 -37.22 7.04
N ALA A 123 -0.66 -37.15 6.42
CA ALA A 123 0.35 -36.12 6.71
C ALA A 123 -0.16 -34.70 6.37
N ASP A 124 -1.11 -34.60 5.44
CA ASP A 124 -1.73 -33.34 5.03
C ASP A 124 -2.62 -32.70 6.12
N GLU A 125 -2.93 -33.40 7.22
CA GLU A 125 -3.65 -32.81 8.36
C GLU A 125 -2.94 -31.58 8.96
N PHE A 126 -1.62 -31.49 8.76
CA PHE A 126 -0.81 -30.36 9.21
C PHE A 126 -0.44 -29.41 8.06
N SER A 127 -0.82 -29.70 6.82
CA SER A 127 -0.45 -28.89 5.63
C SER A 127 -1.03 -27.47 5.65
N SER A 128 -2.10 -27.27 6.42
CA SER A 128 -2.72 -25.95 6.68
C SER A 128 -2.13 -25.25 7.91
N SER A 129 -1.17 -25.87 8.60
CA SER A 129 -0.33 -25.16 9.57
C SER A 129 0.56 -24.17 8.82
N PRO A 130 0.73 -22.93 9.33
CA PRO A 130 1.67 -21.97 8.78
C PRO A 130 3.11 -22.48 8.83
#